data_AF-A0A0F8XDI1-F1
#
_entry.id   AF-A0A0F8XDI1-F1
#
_cell.length_a   1.000
_cell.length_b   1.000
_cell.length_c   1.000
_cell.angle_alpha   90.00
_cell.angle_beta   90.00
_cell.angle_gamma   90.00
#
_symmetry.space_group_name_H-M   'P 1'
#
loop_
_entity.id
_entity.type
_entity.pdbx_description
1 polymer ?
#
loop_
_entity_poly.entity_id
_entity_poly.type
_entity_poly.pdbx_seq_one_letter_code
_entity_poly.pdbx_strand_id
1 'polypeptide(L)'
;MVDQDNPTTFSTQTKRVVITSAYKVRFVDDSTYTYVGIANPGTATSAASWQIKRVKNSNGDVDWAGGDTLFNNIWDDYSGLSYS
;
A
#
# COMPACT_ATOMS: atom_id res chain seq x y z
N MET A 1 20.56 16.50 49.83
CA MET A 1 20.18 16.71 48.43
C MET A 1 21.41 16.34 47.62
N VAL A 2 21.46 15.10 47.16
CA VAL A 2 22.51 14.58 46.29
C VAL A 2 21.73 14.04 45.09
N ASP A 3 21.65 14.86 44.05
CA ASP A 3 21.12 14.46 42.76
C ASP A 3 22.08 13.41 42.20
N GLN A 4 21.73 12.13 42.36
CA GLN A 4 22.44 11.06 41.68
C GLN A 4 22.14 11.18 40.19
N ASP A 5 23.19 11.49 39.44
CA ASP A 5 23.35 11.19 38.03
C ASP A 5 22.82 9.77 37.76
N ASN A 6 21.63 9.69 37.17
CA ASN A 6 21.17 8.50 36.47
C ASN A 6 21.59 8.65 35.00
N PRO A 7 22.75 8.13 34.57
CA PRO A 7 23.15 8.26 33.19
C PRO A 7 22.21 7.39 32.35
N THR A 8 21.19 8.02 31.75
CA THR A 8 20.51 7.45 30.58
C THR A 8 21.41 7.64 29.36
N THR A 9 22.62 7.11 29.43
CA THR A 9 23.41 6.83 28.25
C THR A 9 22.68 5.75 27.49
N PHE A 10 21.85 6.17 26.53
CA PHE A 10 21.43 5.32 25.44
C PHE A 10 22.70 4.95 24.66
N SER A 11 23.31 3.84 25.07
CA SER A 11 24.33 3.15 24.29
C SER A 11 23.85 3.08 22.86
N THR A 12 24.72 3.47 21.94
CA THR A 12 24.50 3.73 20.53
C THR A 12 23.83 2.52 19.86
N GLN A 13 22.51 2.40 20.02
CA GLN A 13 21.73 1.42 19.31
C GLN A 13 21.76 1.92 17.89
N THR A 14 22.57 1.28 17.05
CA THR A 14 22.46 1.43 15.61
C THR A 14 20.97 1.31 15.30
N LYS A 15 20.32 2.44 15.04
CA LYS A 15 18.96 2.49 14.56
C LYS A 15 19.04 1.88 13.18
N ARG A 16 19.03 0.55 13.14
CA ARG A 16 18.81 -0.20 11.93
C ARG A 16 17.42 0.24 11.50
N VAL A 17 17.36 1.15 10.54
CA VAL A 17 16.12 1.40 9.83
C VAL A 17 15.90 0.11 9.06
N VAL A 18 14.99 -0.71 9.56
CA VAL A 18 14.37 -1.73 8.72
C VAL A 18 13.58 -0.92 7.70
N ILE A 19 14.18 -0.65 6.52
CA ILE A 19 13.45 -0.05 5.41
C ILE A 19 12.61 -1.16 4.82
N THR A 20 11.56 -1.57 5.52
CA THR A 20 10.42 -2.20 4.88
C THR A 20 9.87 -1.13 3.95
N SER A 21 10.10 -1.26 2.64
CA SER A 21 9.47 -0.37 1.66
C SER A 21 7.96 -0.48 1.84
N ALA A 22 7.37 0.51 2.51
CA ALA A 22 5.93 0.60 2.65
C ALA A 22 5.38 0.91 1.25
N TYR A 23 4.46 0.09 0.74
CA TYR A 23 3.81 0.41 -0.52
C TYR A 23 2.89 1.63 -0.35
N LYS A 24 2.75 2.40 -1.43
CA LYS A 24 1.66 3.36 -1.58
C LYS A 24 0.37 2.58 -1.82
N VAL A 25 -0.64 2.83 -1.00
CA VAL A 25 -1.96 2.19 -1.14
C VAL A 25 -3.00 3.27 -1.44
N ARG A 26 -3.92 2.96 -2.36
CA ARG A 26 -5.13 3.73 -2.62
C ARG A 26 -6.33 2.80 -2.59
N PHE A 27 -7.49 3.34 -2.21
CA PHE A 27 -8.75 2.62 -2.30
C PHE A 27 -9.91 3.56 -2.61
N VAL A 28 -10.91 3.03 -3.29
CA VAL A 28 -12.20 3.68 -3.58
C VAL A 28 -13.28 2.63 -3.37
N ASP A 29 -14.36 3.01 -2.71
CA ASP A 29 -15.56 2.19 -2.54
C ASP A 29 -16.69 2.74 -3.41
N ASP A 30 -17.35 1.87 -4.20
CA ASP A 30 -18.45 2.24 -5.10
C ASP A 30 -19.80 1.57 -4.72
N SER A 31 -19.99 1.19 -3.46
CA SER A 31 -21.09 0.35 -2.93
C SER A 31 -21.08 -1.12 -3.36
N THR A 32 -20.68 -1.43 -4.59
CA THR A 32 -20.64 -2.82 -5.09
C THR A 32 -19.27 -3.44 -4.87
N TYR A 33 -18.22 -2.64 -5.07
CA TYR A 33 -16.83 -3.04 -4.98
C TYR A 33 -16.01 -2.02 -4.19
N THR A 34 -15.05 -2.55 -3.42
CA THR A 34 -13.91 -1.80 -2.91
C THR A 34 -12.70 -2.06 -3.81
N TYR A 35 -12.26 -1.06 -4.56
CA TYR A 35 -11.03 -1.12 -5.35
C TYR A 35 -9.83 -0.80 -4.48
N VAL A 36 -8.74 -1.54 -4.66
CA VAL A 36 -7.49 -1.35 -3.93
C VAL A 36 -6.34 -1.35 -4.93
N GLY A 37 -5.59 -0.25 -4.95
CA GLY A 37 -4.40 -0.06 -5.76
C GLY A 37 -3.15 -0.03 -4.88
N ILE A 38 -2.12 -0.76 -5.28
CA ILE A 38 -0.84 -0.85 -4.58
C ILE A 38 0.27 -0.49 -5.58
N ALA A 39 1.19 0.38 -5.18
CA ALA A 39 2.35 0.77 -5.98
C ALA A 39 3.54 1.15 -5.11
N ASN A 40 4.72 1.31 -5.72
CA ASN A 40 5.88 1.87 -5.03
C ASN A 40 5.59 3.32 -4.53
N PRO A 41 6.18 3.75 -3.40
CA PRO A 41 6.15 5.15 -3.00
C PRO A 41 6.60 6.08 -4.11
N GLY A 42 5.89 7.20 -4.27
CA GLY A 42 6.17 8.18 -5.32
C GLY A 42 5.56 7.88 -6.68
N THR A 43 5.00 6.69 -6.92
CA THR A 43 4.32 6.37 -8.18
C THR A 43 3.12 7.31 -8.42
N ALA A 44 3.10 7.96 -9.59
CA ALA A 44 1.97 8.77 -10.06
C ALA A 44 0.74 7.87 -10.34
N THR A 45 -0.47 8.39 -10.16
CA THR A 45 -1.69 7.59 -10.42
C THR A 45 -1.87 7.26 -11.90
N SER A 46 -1.34 8.11 -12.77
CA SER A 46 -1.31 7.95 -14.22
C SER A 46 -0.18 7.03 -14.74
N ALA A 47 0.70 6.51 -13.87
CA ALA A 47 1.77 5.62 -14.28
C ALA A 47 1.30 4.16 -14.32
N ALA A 48 1.69 3.39 -15.33
CA ALA A 48 1.44 1.95 -15.44
C ALA A 48 2.37 1.14 -14.50
N SER A 49 2.19 1.35 -13.19
CA SER A 49 3.03 0.76 -12.14
C SER A 49 2.22 0.44 -10.88
N TRP A 50 0.91 0.25 -11.05
CA TRP A 50 -0.01 -0.17 -10.01
C TRP A 50 -0.39 -1.63 -10.22
N GLN A 51 -0.48 -2.33 -9.10
CA GLN A 51 -1.23 -3.56 -8.98
C GLN A 51 -2.62 -3.18 -8.46
N ILE A 52 -3.69 -3.65 -9.10
CA ILE A 52 -5.06 -3.26 -8.76
C ILE A 52 -5.91 -4.50 -8.58
N LYS A 53 -6.65 -4.55 -7.47
CA LYS A 53 -7.71 -5.53 -7.23
C LYS A 53 -9.00 -4.82 -6.88
N ARG A 54 -10.12 -5.53 -6.99
CA ARG A 54 -11.38 -5.12 -6.39
C ARG A 54 -11.90 -6.23 -5.49
N VAL A 55 -12.61 -5.83 -4.45
CA VAL A 55 -13.26 -6.72 -3.50
C VAL A 55 -14.76 -6.50 -3.64
N LYS A 56 -15.53 -7.56 -3.87
CA LYS A 56 -16.99 -7.48 -3.97
C LYS A 56 -17.59 -7.33 -2.57
N ASN A 57 -18.31 -6.24 -2.33
CA ASN A 57 -18.78 -5.90 -0.99
C ASN A 57 -19.83 -6.88 -0.45
N SER A 58 -20.53 -7.61 -1.34
CA SER A 58 -21.57 -8.57 -0.93
C SER A 58 -21.03 -9.85 -0.29
N ASN A 59 -19.84 -10.31 -0.68
CA ASN A 59 -19.31 -11.62 -0.28
C ASN A 59 -17.79 -11.66 -0.04
N GLY A 60 -17.07 -10.58 -0.35
CA GLY A 60 -15.63 -10.47 -0.16
C GLY A 60 -14.79 -11.07 -1.28
N ASP A 61 -15.39 -11.48 -2.40
CA ASP A 61 -14.63 -12.04 -3.54
C ASP A 61 -13.64 -11.03 -4.09
N VAL A 62 -12.46 -11.50 -4.47
CA VAL A 62 -11.37 -10.66 -4.98
C VAL A 62 -11.11 -10.97 -6.43
N ASP A 63 -11.23 -9.97 -7.28
CA ASP A 63 -10.82 -10.03 -8.68
C ASP A 63 -9.60 -9.13 -8.91
N TRP A 64 -8.67 -9.56 -9.76
CA TRP A 64 -7.50 -8.76 -10.12
C TRP A 64 -7.67 -8.08 -11.47
N ALA A 65 -7.17 -6.85 -11.59
CA ALA A 65 -7.14 -6.15 -12.86
C ALA A 65 -6.24 -6.91 -13.85
N GLY A 66 -6.76 -7.21 -15.03
CA GLY A 66 -6.08 -8.02 -16.04
C GLY A 66 -6.02 -9.53 -15.71
N GLY A 67 -6.58 -9.98 -14.59
CA GLY A 67 -6.52 -11.36 -14.14
C GLY A 67 -5.14 -11.78 -13.62
N ASP A 68 -4.25 -10.82 -13.33
CA ASP A 68 -2.91 -11.07 -12.81
C ASP A 68 -2.52 -10.11 -11.67
N THR A 69 -1.40 -10.39 -11.04
CA THR A 69 -0.89 -9.62 -9.89
C THR A 69 0.24 -8.66 -10.28
N LEU A 70 0.33 -8.27 -11.56
CA LEU A 70 1.42 -7.43 -12.06
C LEU A 70 1.21 -5.94 -11.75
N PHE A 71 2.34 -5.21 -11.70
CA PHE A 71 2.39 -3.76 -11.55
C PHE A 71 2.44 -3.08 -12.91
N ASN A 72 1.43 -3.33 -13.76
CA ASN A 72 1.33 -2.81 -15.12
C ASN A 72 0.04 -2.01 -15.37
N ASN A 73 -0.75 -1.77 -14.33
CA ASN A 73 -2.01 -1.02 -14.43
C ASN A 73 -1.84 0.45 -14.04
N ILE A 74 -2.78 1.28 -14.49
CA ILE A 74 -2.88 2.71 -14.20
C ILE A 74 -4.02 2.91 -13.19
N TRP A 75 -3.76 3.58 -12.07
CA TRP A 75 -4.78 3.79 -11.04
C TRP A 75 -5.92 4.67 -11.51
N ASP A 76 -5.64 5.68 -12.35
CA ASP A 76 -6.70 6.58 -12.84
C ASP A 76 -7.78 5.85 -13.67
N ASP A 77 -7.46 4.67 -14.21
CA ASP A 77 -8.37 3.85 -15.02
C ASP A 77 -9.08 2.74 -14.22
N TYR A 78 -8.92 2.69 -12.88
CA TYR A 78 -9.30 1.56 -12.03
C TYR A 78 -10.70 0.97 -12.31
N SER A 79 -11.74 1.80 -12.44
CA SER A 79 -13.11 1.32 -12.64
C SER A 79 -13.38 0.78 -14.04
N GLY A 80 -12.53 1.10 -15.02
CA GLY A 80 -12.65 0.68 -16.42
C GLY A 80 -11.82 -0.55 -16.79
N LEU A 81 -10.99 -1.08 -15.88
CA LEU A 81 -10.16 -2.25 -16.13
C LEU A 81 -11.01 -3.53 -16.20
N SER A 82 -10.47 -4.54 -16.87
CA SER A 82 -11.07 -5.89 -16.87
C SER A 82 -10.63 -6.65 -15.62
N TYR A 83 -11.55 -7.38 -14.99
CA TYR A 83 -11.34 -8.05 -13.70
C TYR A 83 -11.74 -9.53 -13.78
N SER A 84 -10.86 -10.40 -13.32
CA SER A 84 -11.08 -11.86 -13.20
C SER A 84 -10.18 -12.51 -12.15
#